data_AF-A0A9Q1F0T7-F1
#
_entry.id   AF-A0A9Q1F0T7-F1
#
_cell.length_a   1.000
_cell.length_b   1.000
_cell.length_c   1.000
_cell.angle_alpha   90.00
_cell.angle_beta   90.00
_cell.angle_gamma   90.00
#
_symmetry.space_group_name_H-M   'P 1'
#
loop_
_entity.id
_entity.type
_entity.pdbx_description
1 polymer ?
#
loop_
_entity_poly.entity_id
_entity_poly.type
_entity_poly.pdbx_seq_one_letter_code
_entity_poly.pdbx_strand_id
1 'polypeptide(L)'
;MDYRETAHSCGVFALKFAECILEGKAVTFVTSTRAIHNMRVDIATTLLRESDTLQDLCHHCGSEDSDDPQWIGCDISGRWYHNGCVKSPALDEE
;
A
#
# COMPACT_ATOMS: atom_id res chain seq x y z
N MET A 1 13.17 17.97 -23.93
CA MET A 1 13.08 17.06 -22.77
C MET A 1 12.04 17.63 -21.84
N ASP A 2 10.90 16.97 -21.72
CA ASP A 2 9.79 17.45 -20.89
C ASP A 2 10.01 17.00 -19.44
N TYR A 3 10.31 17.95 -18.56
CA TYR A 3 10.74 17.72 -17.17
C TYR A 3 9.58 17.22 -16.27
N ARG A 4 8.33 17.23 -16.75
CA ARG A 4 7.14 16.92 -15.95
C ARG A 4 6.81 15.44 -15.77
N GLU A 5 7.26 14.54 -16.64
CA GLU A 5 6.87 13.11 -16.57
C GLU A 5 7.76 12.26 -15.65
N THR A 6 8.95 12.74 -15.27
CA THR A 6 9.89 11.99 -14.41
C THR A 6 9.59 12.14 -12.91
N ALA A 7 8.89 13.21 -12.51
CA ALA A 7 8.56 13.49 -11.12
C ALA A 7 7.69 12.40 -10.47
N HIS A 8 6.92 11.65 -11.25
CA HIS A 8 6.03 10.60 -10.74
C HIS A 8 6.72 9.24 -10.53
N SER A 9 7.98 9.07 -10.96
CA SER A 9 8.66 7.76 -11.01
C SER A 9 9.79 7.57 -9.99
N CYS A 10 10.00 8.55 -9.11
CA CYS A 10 11.03 8.50 -8.07
C CYS A 10 10.95 7.24 -7.19
N GLY A 11 9.75 6.81 -6.80
CA GLY A 11 9.56 5.58 -5.99
C GLY A 11 10.03 4.32 -6.72
N VAL A 12 9.79 4.21 -8.03
CA VAL A 12 10.26 3.07 -8.84
C VAL A 12 11.79 3.07 -8.91
N PHE A 13 12.40 4.24 -9.10
CA PHE A 13 13.85 4.35 -9.15
C PHE A 13 14.51 4.05 -7.81
N ALA A 14 13.93 4.51 -6.70
CA ALA A 14 14.42 4.20 -5.36
C ALA A 14 14.41 2.68 -5.10
N LEU A 15 13.33 1.99 -5.48
CA LEU A 15 13.22 0.54 -5.34
C LEU A 15 14.24 -0.19 -6.23
N LYS A 16 14.33 0.16 -7.52
CA LYS A 16 15.30 -0.47 -8.43
C LYS A 16 16.76 -0.19 -8.04
N PHE A 17 17.03 0.99 -7.52
CA PHE A 17 18.34 1.33 -6.97
C PHE A 17 18.68 0.43 -5.77
N ALA A 18 17.75 0.29 -4.83
CA ALA A 18 17.92 -0.57 -3.66
C ALA A 18 18.12 -2.04 -4.07
N GLU A 19 17.32 -2.55 -5.02
CA GLU A 19 17.48 -3.91 -5.57
C GLU A 19 18.89 -4.13 -6.12
N CYS A 20 19.41 -3.22 -6.96
CA CYS A 20 20.76 -3.36 -7.51
C CYS A 20 21.83 -3.42 -6.40
N ILE A 21 21.72 -2.59 -5.36
CA ILE A 21 22.67 -2.59 -4.25
C ILE A 21 22.61 -3.90 -3.47
N LEU A 22 21.41 -4.37 -3.12
CA LEU A 22 21.21 -5.59 -2.35
C LEU A 22 21.69 -6.83 -3.10
N GLU A 23 21.57 -6.84 -4.43
CA GLU A 23 22.05 -7.92 -5.30
C GLU A 23 23.54 -7.80 -5.68
N GLY A 24 24.23 -6.74 -5.24
CA GLY A 24 25.63 -6.48 -5.61
C GLY A 24 25.84 -6.21 -7.11
N LYS A 25 24.80 -5.73 -7.82
CA LYS A 25 24.84 -5.42 -9.24
C LYS A 25 25.12 -3.93 -9.47
N ALA A 26 25.63 -3.61 -10.66
CA ALA A 26 25.73 -2.21 -11.09
C ALA A 26 24.33 -1.58 -11.14
N VAL A 27 24.22 -0.31 -10.72
CA VAL A 27 22.97 0.46 -10.73
C VAL A 27 22.62 0.85 -12.16
N THR A 28 22.06 -0.10 -12.89
CA THR A 28 21.68 0.07 -14.30
C THR A 28 20.30 -0.51 -14.54
N PHE A 29 19.36 0.34 -14.94
CA PHE A 29 18.00 -0.07 -15.32
C PHE A 29 17.43 0.87 -16.39
N VAL A 30 16.52 0.35 -17.21
CA VAL A 30 15.94 1.08 -18.35
C VAL A 30 14.86 2.05 -17.86
N THR A 31 14.96 3.31 -18.24
CA THR A 31 14.07 4.39 -17.75
C THR A 31 13.08 4.90 -18.81
N SER A 32 12.83 4.13 -19.87
CA SER A 32 11.77 4.46 -20.84
C SER A 32 10.39 4.34 -20.19
N THR A 33 9.41 5.09 -20.68
CA THR A 33 8.02 5.10 -20.14
C THR A 33 7.43 3.70 -20.04
N ARG A 34 7.62 2.87 -21.08
CA ARG A 34 7.15 1.46 -21.08
C ARG A 34 7.88 0.61 -20.05
N ALA A 35 9.19 0.79 -19.90
CA ALA A 35 9.97 0.04 -18.91
C ALA A 35 9.54 0.41 -17.48
N ILE A 36 9.36 1.70 -17.19
CA ILE A 36 8.87 2.17 -15.90
C ILE A 36 7.46 1.63 -15.63
N HIS A 37 6.57 1.64 -16.62
CA HIS A 37 5.24 1.06 -16.48
C HIS A 37 5.32 -0.42 -16.10
N ASN A 38 6.14 -1.21 -16.78
CA ASN A 38 6.31 -2.62 -16.46
C ASN A 38 6.90 -2.82 -15.06
N MET A 39 7.91 -2.02 -14.67
CA MET A 39 8.46 -2.07 -13.32
C MET A 39 7.39 -1.78 -12.25
N ARG A 40 6.46 -0.85 -12.50
CA ARG A 40 5.36 -0.59 -11.55
C ARG A 40 4.44 -1.79 -11.40
N VAL A 41 4.10 -2.44 -12.51
CA VAL A 41 3.28 -3.66 -12.49
C VAL A 41 4.02 -4.76 -11.72
N ASP A 42 5.30 -4.98 -12.02
CA ASP A 42 6.11 -6.00 -11.35
C ASP A 42 6.22 -5.75 -9.83
N ILE A 43 6.45 -4.48 -9.42
CA ILE A 43 6.47 -4.08 -8.01
C ILE A 43 5.12 -4.37 -7.36
N ALA A 44 4.01 -3.94 -7.98
CA ALA A 44 2.68 -4.15 -7.42
C ALA A 44 2.32 -5.64 -7.31
N THR A 45 2.62 -6.43 -8.34
CA THR A 45 2.39 -7.88 -8.34
C THR A 45 3.23 -8.57 -7.28
N THR A 46 4.50 -8.17 -7.12
CA THR A 46 5.37 -8.74 -6.09
C THR A 46 4.84 -8.41 -4.70
N LEU A 47 4.47 -7.15 -4.44
CA LEU A 47 3.88 -6.75 -3.15
C LEU A 47 2.60 -7.54 -2.86
N LEU A 48 1.68 -7.65 -3.82
CA LEU A 48 0.43 -8.41 -3.63
C LEU A 48 0.67 -9.91 -3.40
N ARG A 49 1.74 -10.47 -3.97
CA ARG A 49 2.06 -11.90 -3.83
C ARG A 49 2.75 -12.22 -2.50
N GLU A 50 3.63 -11.33 -2.05
CA GLU A 50 4.48 -11.55 -0.87
C GLU A 50 3.92 -10.91 0.42
N SER A 51 2.88 -10.07 0.34
CA SER A 51 2.26 -9.49 1.52
C SER A 51 1.30 -10.46 2.19
N ASP A 52 1.29 -10.44 3.52
CA ASP A 52 0.27 -11.10 4.32
C ASP A 52 -1.12 -10.50 4.06
N THR A 53 -2.15 -11.29 4.38
CA THR A 53 -3.54 -10.83 4.29
C THR A 53 -3.78 -9.66 5.23
N LEU A 54 -4.43 -8.60 4.74
CA LEU A 54 -4.83 -7.45 5.56
C LEU A 54 -6.21 -7.66 6.21
N GLN A 55 -6.72 -8.89 6.24
CA GLN A 55 -8.06 -9.20 6.75
C GLN A 55 -8.20 -8.95 8.25
N ASP A 56 -7.12 -9.15 9.01
CA ASP A 56 -7.10 -8.99 10.46
C ASP A 56 -6.67 -7.58 10.90
N LEU A 57 -6.45 -6.67 9.95
CA LEU A 57 -6.06 -5.29 10.22
C LEU A 57 -7.23 -4.33 10.09
N CYS A 58 -7.35 -3.40 11.04
CA CYS A 58 -8.27 -2.29 10.92
C CYS A 58 -7.90 -1.45 9.69
N HIS A 59 -8.83 -1.29 8.76
CA HIS A 59 -8.55 -0.60 7.50
C HIS A 59 -8.32 0.91 7.66
N HIS A 60 -8.65 1.48 8.83
CA HIS A 60 -8.36 2.89 9.14
C HIS A 60 -6.97 3.11 9.73
N CYS A 61 -6.56 2.30 10.72
CA CYS A 61 -5.31 2.52 11.45
C CYS A 61 -4.18 1.53 11.11
N GLY A 62 -4.49 0.41 10.43
CA GLY A 62 -3.52 -0.61 10.04
C GLY A 62 -2.99 -1.47 11.21
N SER A 63 -3.71 -1.50 12.33
CA SER A 63 -3.35 -2.28 13.53
C SER A 63 -4.37 -3.38 13.79
N GLU A 64 -3.91 -4.49 14.36
CA GLU A 64 -4.74 -5.53 15.00
C GLU A 64 -5.16 -5.10 16.41
N ASP A 65 -4.29 -4.34 17.08
CA ASP A 65 -4.46 -3.90 18.46
C ASP A 65 -5.30 -2.61 18.55
N SER A 66 -6.21 -2.62 19.51
CA SER A 66 -7.08 -1.51 19.89
C SER A 66 -7.46 -1.64 21.37
N ASP A 67 -7.52 -0.52 22.09
CA ASP A 67 -8.03 -0.49 23.47
C ASP A 67 -9.51 -0.91 23.54
N ASP A 68 -10.24 -0.78 22.42
CA ASP A 68 -11.61 -1.26 22.24
C ASP A 68 -11.60 -2.58 21.44
N PRO A 69 -12.04 -3.71 22.03
CA PRO A 69 -12.07 -5.00 21.34
C PRO A 69 -13.19 -5.08 20.28
N GLN A 70 -14.05 -4.07 20.16
CA GLN A 70 -15.18 -4.13 19.24
C GLN A 70 -14.78 -3.77 17.80
N TRP A 71 -15.09 -4.67 16.87
CA TRP A 71 -14.91 -4.48 15.44
C TRP A 71 -16.24 -4.20 14.74
N ILE A 72 -16.17 -3.42 13.67
CA ILE A 72 -17.29 -3.14 12.78
C ILE A 72 -16.88 -3.42 11.33
N GLY A 73 -17.71 -4.18 10.63
CA GLY A 73 -17.54 -4.53 9.22
C GLY A 73 -18.40 -3.64 8.32
N CYS A 74 -17.86 -3.25 7.15
CA CYS A 74 -18.63 -2.57 6.11
C CYS A 74 -19.10 -3.58 5.06
N ASP A 75 -20.40 -3.84 4.99
CA ASP A 75 -20.97 -4.82 4.03
C ASP A 75 -20.75 -4.45 2.55
N ILE A 76 -20.56 -3.16 2.25
CA ILE A 76 -20.34 -2.70 0.87
C ILE A 76 -18.92 -3.00 0.40
N SER A 77 -17.93 -2.81 1.27
CA SER A 77 -16.51 -2.95 0.91
C SER A 77 -15.88 -4.25 1.40
N GLY A 78 -16.54 -4.97 2.31
CA GLY A 78 -16.02 -6.16 2.98
C GLY A 78 -14.86 -5.87 3.94
N ARG A 79 -14.61 -4.61 4.29
CA ARG A 79 -13.48 -4.17 5.12
C ARG A 79 -13.88 -4.08 6.59
N TRP A 80 -12.90 -4.33 7.45
CA TRP A 80 -13.05 -4.31 8.91
C TRP A 80 -12.35 -3.10 9.52
N TYR A 81 -12.95 -2.58 10.60
CA TYR A 81 -12.48 -1.41 11.32
C TYR A 81 -12.66 -1.63 12.82
N HIS A 82 -11.79 -1.06 13.65
CA HIS A 82 -12.12 -0.88 15.07
C HIS A 82 -13.31 0.08 15.18
N ASN A 83 -14.25 -0.20 16.09
CA ASN A 83 -15.39 0.67 16.33
C ASN A 83 -14.91 2.09 16.67
N GLY A 84 -13.95 2.24 17.59
CA GLY A 84 -13.34 3.53 17.91
C GLY A 84 -12.58 4.22 16.77
N CYS A 85 -12.15 3.50 15.72
CA CYS A 85 -11.50 4.11 14.56
C CYS A 85 -12.49 4.77 13.59
N VAL A 86 -13.77 4.46 13.69
CA VAL A 86 -14.82 5.08 12.90
C VAL A 86 -15.71 5.90 13.82
N LYS A 87 -16.18 7.05 13.35
CA LYS A 87 -17.13 7.84 14.13
C LYS A 87 -18.49 7.14 14.08
N SER A 88 -18.77 6.30 15.06
CA SER A 88 -20.12 5.76 15.25
C SER A 88 -21.05 6.94 15.63
N PRO A 89 -22.18 7.14 14.92
CA PRO A 89 -23.18 8.10 15.36
C PRO A 89 -23.69 7.66 16.75
N ALA A 90 -23.96 8.62 17.62
CA ALA A 90 -24.56 8.33 18.92
C ALA A 90 -25.88 7.60 18.67
N LEU A 91 -26.10 6.49 19.38
CA LEU A 91 -27.40 5.84 19.39
C LEU A 91 -28.34 6.78 20.16
N ASP A 92 -29.37 7.28 19.49
CA ASP A 92 -30.45 7.99 20.17
C ASP A 92 -31.10 7.00 21.16
N GLU A 93 -31.00 7.28 22.46
CA GLU A 93 -31.68 6.52 23.50
C GLU A 93 -33.19 6.81 23.41
N GLU A 94 -34.02 5.79 23.12
CA GLU A 94 -35.50 5.85 23.17
C GLU A 94 -36.03 5.93 24.61
#